data_AF-A0A6P2VTP4-F1
#
_entry.id   AF-A0A6P2VTP4-F1
#
_cell.length_a   1.000
_cell.length_b   1.000
_cell.length_c   1.000
_cell.angle_alpha   90.00
_cell.angle_beta   90.00
_cell.angle_gamma   90.00
#
_symmetry.space_group_name_H-M   'P 1'
#
loop_
_entity.id
_entity.type
_entity.pdbx_description
1 polymer ?
#
loop_
_entity_poly.entity_id
_entity_poly.type
_entity_poly.pdbx_seq_one_letter_code
_entity_poly.pdbx_strand_id
1 'polypeptide(L)'
;MSTFGEHTGSAAIMNYLVAHSTLASSLKFEPNLPAALAATPDNGSIYIVDDCLLSGTQGLNTLGDLMGTRVTKSHHTVHAQKLTASDKRRLRNRNLRFTYGVAMDDGMTRFVGGEYAAVGLDADRAKVLAGTIEPVSSRIFDPLGPVGWLNEEERDEMKAFCEDVGYRILERRSTAKGWTDQRRRESALGFSDRQRLLVFPYNVPKSTLTLLWERSSGDFHWNPLFPGFD
;
A
#
# COMPACT_ATOMS: atom_id res chain seq x y z
N MET A 1 0.02 -12.40 -9.65
CA MET A 1 0.92 -11.53 -8.86
C MET A 1 0.44 -10.14 -9.21
N SER A 2 -0.39 -9.52 -8.37
CA SER A 2 -1.30 -8.43 -8.77
C SER A 2 -0.59 -7.25 -9.45
N THR A 3 -0.52 -7.28 -10.78
CA THR A 3 -0.22 -6.11 -11.61
C THR A 3 -1.46 -5.22 -11.68
N PHE A 4 -1.31 -3.94 -12.07
CA PHE A 4 -2.47 -3.05 -12.25
C PHE A 4 -3.49 -3.71 -13.19
N GLY A 5 -4.65 -4.07 -12.61
CA GLY A 5 -5.76 -4.72 -13.32
C GLY A 5 -5.93 -6.23 -13.08
N GLU A 6 -5.05 -6.92 -12.34
CA GLU A 6 -5.32 -8.34 -12.00
C GLU A 6 -6.57 -8.46 -11.12
N HIS A 7 -7.53 -9.27 -11.56
CA HIS A 7 -8.82 -9.51 -10.88
C HIS A 7 -8.68 -10.38 -9.60
N THR A 8 -7.70 -10.10 -8.76
CA THR A 8 -7.50 -10.78 -7.48
C THR A 8 -7.34 -9.76 -6.35
N GLY A 9 -7.73 -10.12 -5.13
CA GLY A 9 -7.59 -9.23 -3.96
C GLY A 9 -8.49 -7.98 -4.02
N SER A 10 -7.94 -6.84 -3.55
CA SER A 10 -8.62 -5.54 -3.45
C SER A 10 -9.23 -5.08 -4.78
N ALA A 11 -8.50 -5.26 -5.89
CA ALA A 11 -8.92 -4.82 -7.22
C ALA A 11 -10.22 -5.50 -7.70
N ALA A 12 -10.44 -6.77 -7.36
CA ALA A 12 -11.69 -7.48 -7.71
C ALA A 12 -12.90 -6.89 -6.96
N ILE A 13 -12.74 -6.62 -5.67
CA ILE A 13 -13.77 -6.04 -4.82
C ILE A 13 -14.08 -4.60 -5.27
N MET A 14 -13.05 -3.80 -5.52
CA MET A 14 -13.23 -2.43 -5.99
C MET A 14 -13.89 -2.39 -7.38
N ASN A 15 -13.49 -3.26 -8.30
CA ASN A 15 -14.17 -3.37 -9.61
C ASN A 15 -15.64 -3.76 -9.45
N TYR A 16 -15.95 -4.72 -8.56
CA TYR A 16 -17.33 -5.10 -8.26
C TYR A 16 -18.13 -3.90 -7.75
N LEU A 17 -17.60 -3.17 -6.75
CA LEU A 17 -18.27 -2.00 -6.18
C LEU A 17 -18.50 -0.89 -7.22
N VAL A 18 -17.49 -0.59 -8.05
CA VAL A 18 -17.59 0.44 -9.09
C VAL A 18 -18.58 0.02 -10.18
N ALA A 19 -18.60 -1.24 -10.59
CA ALA A 19 -19.53 -1.77 -11.59
C ALA A 19 -21.00 -1.76 -11.13
N HIS A 20 -21.25 -1.72 -9.82
CA HIS A 20 -22.60 -1.60 -9.23
C HIS A 20 -22.90 -0.17 -8.74
N SER A 21 -22.05 0.80 -9.08
CA SER A 21 -22.26 2.21 -8.76
C SER A 21 -22.83 2.98 -9.95
N THR A 22 -23.28 4.21 -9.71
CA THR A 22 -23.69 5.14 -10.77
C THR A 22 -22.56 5.52 -11.73
N LEU A 23 -21.30 5.21 -11.39
CA LEU A 23 -20.13 5.47 -12.24
C LEU A 23 -19.95 4.41 -13.33
N ALA A 24 -20.60 3.25 -13.22
CA ALA A 24 -20.38 2.12 -14.12
C ALA A 24 -20.61 2.47 -15.59
N SER A 25 -21.65 3.27 -15.89
CA SER A 25 -21.95 3.70 -17.27
C SER A 25 -20.94 4.69 -17.86
N SER A 26 -20.10 5.29 -17.01
CA SER A 26 -19.09 6.28 -17.41
C SER A 26 -17.68 5.70 -17.48
N LEU A 27 -17.52 4.42 -17.19
CA LEU A 27 -16.22 3.75 -17.10
C LEU A 27 -16.15 2.56 -18.04
N LYS A 28 -14.98 2.36 -18.63
CA LYS A 28 -14.64 1.14 -19.37
C LYS A 28 -13.67 0.33 -18.52
N PHE A 29 -14.10 -0.86 -18.12
CA PHE A 29 -13.26 -1.78 -17.36
C PHE A 29 -12.39 -2.59 -18.31
N GLU A 30 -11.09 -2.62 -18.03
CA GLU A 30 -10.11 -3.35 -18.83
C GLU A 30 -9.32 -4.29 -17.92
N PRO A 31 -9.01 -5.51 -18.39
CA PRO A 31 -8.48 -6.58 -17.53
C PRO A 31 -7.00 -6.42 -17.19
N ASN A 32 -6.29 -5.50 -17.84
CA ASN A 32 -4.88 -5.21 -17.59
C ASN A 32 -4.48 -3.87 -18.23
N LEU A 33 -3.29 -3.38 -17.84
CA LEU A 33 -2.77 -2.12 -18.34
C LEU A 33 -2.58 -2.09 -19.87
N PRO A 34 -2.03 -3.11 -20.56
CA PRO A 34 -1.96 -3.11 -22.03
C PRO A 34 -3.32 -2.95 -22.73
N ALA A 35 -4.37 -3.62 -22.26
CA ALA A 35 -5.72 -3.47 -22.77
C ALA A 35 -6.27 -2.06 -22.53
N ALA A 36 -6.07 -1.51 -21.33
CA ALA A 36 -6.41 -0.13 -21.01
C ALA A 36 -5.69 0.89 -21.92
N LEU A 37 -4.40 0.66 -22.21
CA LEU A 37 -3.61 1.51 -23.11
C LEU A 37 -4.12 1.46 -24.55
N ALA A 38 -4.59 0.30 -25.02
CA ALA A 38 -5.15 0.15 -26.36
C ALA A 38 -6.55 0.78 -26.48
N ALA A 39 -7.36 0.69 -25.43
CA ALA A 39 -8.72 1.23 -25.39
C ALA A 39 -8.78 2.74 -25.13
N THR A 40 -7.74 3.31 -24.51
CA THR A 40 -7.72 4.72 -24.12
C THR A 40 -7.01 5.57 -25.19
N PRO A 41 -7.64 6.63 -25.72
CA PRO A 41 -7.01 7.52 -26.68
C PRO A 41 -5.84 8.31 -26.07
N ASP A 42 -5.04 8.94 -26.92
CA ASP A 42 -3.96 9.83 -26.46
C ASP A 42 -4.51 10.98 -25.61
N ASN A 43 -3.79 11.31 -24.53
CA ASN A 43 -4.23 12.22 -23.47
C ASN A 43 -5.53 11.79 -22.74
N GLY A 44 -6.07 10.60 -23.03
CA GLY A 44 -7.14 10.00 -22.23
C GLY A 44 -6.66 9.61 -20.84
N SER A 45 -7.61 9.41 -19.92
CA SER A 45 -7.33 9.06 -18.53
C SER A 45 -7.44 7.56 -18.29
N ILE A 46 -6.45 6.99 -17.59
CA ILE A 46 -6.50 5.63 -17.06
C ILE A 46 -6.58 5.72 -15.54
N TYR A 47 -7.63 5.12 -14.98
CA TYR A 47 -7.84 5.03 -13.54
C TYR A 47 -7.30 3.71 -13.03
N ILE A 48 -6.39 3.79 -12.08
CA ILE A 48 -5.80 2.67 -11.38
C ILE A 48 -6.39 2.70 -9.97
N VAL A 49 -7.08 1.64 -9.58
CA VAL A 49 -7.84 1.61 -8.32
C VAL A 49 -7.22 0.58 -7.38
N ASP A 50 -7.03 0.95 -6.12
CA ASP A 50 -6.57 0.05 -5.05
C ASP A 50 -7.18 0.43 -3.68
N ASP A 51 -6.97 -0.40 -2.67
CA ASP A 51 -7.51 -0.21 -1.32
C ASP A 51 -6.86 0.99 -0.60
N CYS A 52 -5.53 1.04 -0.61
CA CYS A 52 -4.77 2.05 0.10
C CYS A 52 -3.45 2.45 -0.55
N LEU A 53 -3.07 3.71 -0.30
CA LEU A 53 -1.73 4.23 -0.54
C LEU A 53 -1.08 4.56 0.80
N LEU A 54 -0.19 3.68 1.28
CA LEU A 54 0.59 3.94 2.48
C LEU A 54 1.89 4.68 2.13
N SER A 55 3.05 4.04 2.21
CA SER A 55 4.33 4.68 1.86
C SER A 55 4.54 4.94 0.36
N GLY A 56 3.62 4.53 -0.51
CA GLY A 56 3.76 4.58 -1.98
C GLY A 56 4.77 3.61 -2.58
N THR A 57 5.55 2.89 -1.77
CA THR A 57 6.67 2.05 -2.23
C THR A 57 6.22 0.95 -3.20
N GLN A 58 5.11 0.26 -2.92
CA GLN A 58 4.66 -0.84 -3.76
C GLN A 58 4.22 -0.38 -5.15
N GLY A 59 3.43 0.69 -5.24
CA GLY A 59 3.01 1.21 -6.54
C GLY A 59 4.18 1.80 -7.34
N LEU A 60 5.12 2.52 -6.69
CA LEU A 60 6.33 3.01 -7.35
C LEU A 60 7.23 1.87 -7.84
N ASN A 61 7.37 0.81 -7.04
CA ASN A 61 8.10 -0.39 -7.46
C ASN A 61 7.44 -1.06 -8.66
N THR A 62 6.11 -1.17 -8.66
CA THR A 62 5.32 -1.74 -9.76
C THR A 62 5.49 -0.91 -11.03
N LEU A 63 5.43 0.41 -10.95
CA LEU A 63 5.70 1.32 -12.07
C LEU A 63 7.14 1.19 -12.57
N GLY A 64 8.12 1.09 -11.66
CA GLY A 64 9.52 0.90 -11.99
C GLY A 64 9.78 -0.44 -12.70
N ASP A 65 9.10 -1.51 -12.30
CA ASP A 65 9.16 -2.82 -12.96
C ASP A 65 8.53 -2.75 -14.37
N LEU A 66 7.33 -2.17 -14.50
CA LEU A 66 6.63 -1.95 -15.78
C LEU A 66 7.49 -1.13 -16.76
N MET A 67 8.10 -0.04 -16.27
CA MET A 67 8.95 0.84 -17.07
C MET A 67 10.36 0.28 -17.26
N GLY A 68 10.74 -0.73 -16.48
CA GLY A 68 12.06 -1.34 -16.48
C GLY A 68 13.17 -0.38 -16.03
N THR A 69 12.84 0.53 -15.11
CA THR A 69 13.76 1.49 -14.48
C THR A 69 14.21 1.03 -13.10
N ARG A 70 13.50 0.09 -12.48
CA ARG A 70 13.83 -0.44 -11.16
C ARG A 70 15.02 -1.40 -11.24
N VAL A 71 16.05 -1.14 -10.42
CA VAL A 71 17.16 -2.07 -10.20
C VAL A 71 16.75 -3.08 -9.14
N THR A 72 16.46 -4.31 -9.56
CA THR A 72 16.08 -5.40 -8.66
C THR A 72 17.32 -6.10 -8.11
N LYS A 73 17.44 -6.21 -6.78
CA LYS A 73 18.36 -7.14 -6.14
C LYS A 73 17.72 -8.54 -6.09
N SER A 74 18.52 -9.58 -5.92
CA SER A 74 18.06 -10.98 -5.90
C SER A 74 16.93 -11.28 -4.89
N HIS A 75 16.84 -10.52 -3.81
CA HIS A 75 15.81 -10.65 -2.76
C HIS A 75 14.60 -9.73 -2.96
N HIS A 76 14.59 -8.87 -3.98
CA HIS A 76 13.45 -8.00 -4.26
C HIS A 76 12.35 -8.78 -5.00
N THR A 77 11.12 -8.64 -4.52
CA THR A 77 9.95 -9.11 -5.26
C THR A 77 9.81 -8.31 -6.57
N VAL A 78 9.67 -9.03 -7.68
CA VAL A 78 9.24 -8.47 -8.96
C VAL A 78 7.73 -8.34 -8.90
N HIS A 79 7.20 -7.13 -9.04
CA HIS A 79 5.76 -6.87 -8.91
C HIS A 79 5.05 -6.89 -10.27
N ALA A 80 5.77 -6.64 -11.36
CA ALA A 80 5.21 -6.62 -12.71
C ALA A 80 6.22 -7.04 -13.77
N GLN A 81 5.70 -7.54 -14.89
CA GLN A 81 6.52 -7.72 -16.10
C GLN A 81 6.73 -6.39 -16.81
N LYS A 82 7.93 -6.20 -17.37
CA LYS A 82 8.29 -5.02 -18.13
C LYS A 82 7.39 -4.87 -19.37
N LEU A 83 6.87 -3.67 -19.57
CA LEU A 83 6.06 -3.32 -20.75
C LEU A 83 6.88 -3.36 -22.04
N THR A 84 6.19 -3.57 -23.16
CA THR A 84 6.80 -3.42 -24.49
C THR A 84 7.21 -1.96 -24.74
N ALA A 85 8.12 -1.74 -25.69
CA ALA A 85 8.52 -0.37 -26.05
C ALA A 85 7.33 0.47 -26.57
N SER A 86 6.37 -0.18 -27.24
CA SER A 86 5.13 0.46 -27.72
C SER A 86 4.26 0.89 -26.55
N ASP A 87 4.01 0.00 -25.59
CA ASP A 87 3.15 0.29 -24.43
C ASP A 87 3.76 1.35 -23.51
N LYS A 88 5.08 1.38 -23.36
CA LYS A 88 5.75 2.46 -22.62
C LYS A 88 5.54 3.82 -23.26
N ARG A 89 5.58 3.91 -24.60
CA ARG A 89 5.27 5.16 -25.32
C ARG A 89 3.82 5.56 -25.11
N ARG A 90 2.89 4.61 -25.21
CA ARG A 90 1.46 4.87 -24.94
C ARG A 90 1.26 5.37 -23.52
N LEU A 91 1.85 4.70 -22.53
CA LEU A 91 1.71 5.04 -21.11
C LEU A 91 2.16 6.47 -20.80
N ARG A 92 3.29 6.91 -21.37
CA ARG A 92 3.78 8.30 -21.23
C ARG A 92 2.79 9.34 -21.77
N ASN A 93 1.95 8.96 -22.72
CA ASN A 93 0.95 9.83 -23.35
C ASN A 93 -0.45 9.68 -22.72
N ARG A 94 -0.56 9.13 -21.50
CA ARG A 94 -1.84 9.00 -20.77
C ARG A 94 -1.84 9.86 -19.52
N ASN A 95 -3.03 10.26 -19.12
CA ASN A 95 -3.30 10.84 -17.81
C ASN A 95 -3.52 9.68 -16.82
N LEU A 96 -2.63 9.51 -15.85
CA LEU A 96 -2.76 8.44 -14.85
C LEU A 96 -3.47 8.98 -13.60
N ARG A 97 -4.48 8.25 -13.14
CA ARG A 97 -5.28 8.59 -11.96
C ARG A 97 -5.21 7.43 -10.97
N PHE A 98 -4.34 7.56 -9.97
CA PHE A 98 -4.19 6.56 -8.93
C PHE A 98 -5.22 6.83 -7.84
N THR A 99 -6.19 5.93 -7.69
CA THR A 99 -7.41 6.14 -6.90
C THR A 99 -7.42 5.15 -5.75
N TYR A 100 -7.48 5.66 -4.52
CA TYR A 100 -7.40 4.87 -3.30
C TYR A 100 -8.59 5.15 -2.39
N GLY A 101 -9.04 4.12 -1.65
CA GLY A 101 -10.02 4.31 -0.57
C GLY A 101 -9.41 5.17 0.54
N VAL A 102 -8.22 4.79 1.00
CA VAL A 102 -7.45 5.49 2.03
C VAL A 102 -6.05 5.81 1.52
N ALA A 103 -5.57 7.04 1.70
CA ALA A 103 -4.20 7.41 1.35
C ALA A 103 -3.51 8.15 2.49
N MET A 104 -2.24 7.86 2.73
CA MET A 104 -1.40 8.67 3.62
C MET A 104 -0.84 9.87 2.88
N ASP A 105 -0.83 11.03 3.52
CA ASP A 105 -0.35 12.29 2.94
C ASP A 105 1.10 12.21 2.44
N ASP A 106 2.01 11.65 3.23
CA ASP A 106 3.42 11.46 2.86
C ASP A 106 3.57 10.47 1.70
N GLY A 107 2.73 9.44 1.68
CA GLY A 107 2.55 8.53 0.56
C GLY A 107 2.18 9.25 -0.72
N MET A 108 1.17 10.11 -0.66
CA MET A 108 0.71 10.91 -1.79
C MET A 108 1.82 11.82 -2.32
N THR A 109 2.48 12.58 -1.43
CA THR A 109 3.60 13.47 -1.78
C THR A 109 4.72 12.72 -2.48
N ARG A 110 5.11 11.56 -1.94
CA ARG A 110 6.14 10.72 -2.54
C ARG A 110 5.71 10.18 -3.91
N PHE A 111 4.47 9.70 -4.02
CA PHE A 111 3.96 9.02 -5.20
C PHE A 111 3.79 9.92 -6.43
N VAL A 112 3.68 11.23 -6.25
CA VAL A 112 3.65 12.22 -7.36
C VAL A 112 4.91 13.10 -7.42
N GLY A 113 5.92 12.79 -6.60
CA GLY A 113 7.17 13.53 -6.51
C GLY A 113 8.29 12.99 -7.40
N GLY A 114 9.53 13.24 -6.99
CA GLY A 114 10.73 12.87 -7.77
C GLY A 114 10.87 11.37 -8.06
N GLU A 115 10.35 10.49 -7.20
CA GLU A 115 10.39 9.04 -7.43
C GLU A 115 9.48 8.60 -8.58
N TYR A 116 8.35 9.28 -8.78
CA TYR A 116 7.48 9.04 -9.93
C TYR A 116 8.14 9.52 -11.23
N ALA A 117 8.76 10.71 -11.21
CA ALA A 117 9.52 11.19 -12.36
C ALA A 117 10.69 10.23 -12.72
N ALA A 118 11.34 9.65 -11.71
CA ALA A 118 12.43 8.69 -11.88
C ALA A 118 12.01 7.38 -12.58
N VAL A 119 10.71 7.03 -12.62
CA VAL A 119 10.23 5.90 -13.43
C VAL A 119 10.06 6.24 -14.92
N GLY A 120 10.37 7.47 -15.32
CA GLY A 120 10.29 7.93 -16.71
C GLY A 120 8.86 8.25 -17.17
N LEU A 121 8.03 8.69 -16.21
CA LEU A 121 6.68 9.20 -16.42
C LEU A 121 6.61 10.67 -16.01
N ASP A 122 5.71 11.41 -16.66
CA ASP A 122 5.50 12.84 -16.41
C ASP A 122 4.60 13.05 -15.19
N ALA A 123 5.11 13.73 -14.16
CA ALA A 123 4.39 13.98 -12.92
C ALA A 123 3.15 14.86 -13.13
N ASP A 124 3.15 15.78 -14.11
CA ASP A 124 2.02 16.65 -14.41
C ASP A 124 0.82 15.87 -15.00
N ARG A 125 1.09 14.66 -15.50
CA ARG A 125 0.06 13.74 -16.02
C ARG A 125 -0.44 12.77 -14.97
N ALA A 126 0.10 12.80 -13.76
CA ALA A 126 -0.31 11.95 -12.66
C ALA A 126 -1.19 12.71 -11.67
N LYS A 127 -2.17 12.02 -11.10
CA LYS A 127 -2.92 12.53 -9.94
C LYS A 127 -3.23 11.37 -9.00
N VAL A 128 -3.06 11.61 -7.71
CA VAL A 128 -3.59 10.73 -6.67
C VAL A 128 -4.96 11.26 -6.23
N LEU A 129 -5.94 10.36 -6.21
CA LEU A 129 -7.29 10.57 -5.72
C LEU A 129 -7.49 9.67 -4.51
N ALA A 130 -8.00 10.23 -3.41
CA ALA A 130 -8.22 9.50 -2.17
C ALA A 130 -9.61 9.80 -1.63
N GLY A 131 -10.31 8.78 -1.11
CA GLY A 131 -11.56 8.95 -0.38
C GLY A 131 -11.31 9.54 1.00
N THR A 132 -10.36 8.97 1.73
CA THR A 132 -9.89 9.44 3.05
C THR A 132 -8.40 9.70 3.00
N ILE A 133 -7.96 10.82 3.56
CA ILE A 133 -6.54 11.15 3.73
C ILE A 133 -6.17 11.00 5.20
N GLU A 134 -5.18 10.16 5.47
CA GLU A 134 -4.64 9.87 6.80
C GLU A 134 -3.31 10.61 6.99
N PRO A 135 -3.22 11.60 7.90
CA PRO A 135 -1.97 12.30 8.15
C PRO A 135 -0.91 11.35 8.71
N VAL A 136 0.33 11.44 8.24
CA VAL A 136 1.45 10.63 8.78
C VAL A 136 1.70 10.91 10.26
N SER A 137 1.36 12.11 10.73
CA SER A 137 1.40 12.52 12.13
C SER A 137 0.26 11.98 13.00
N SER A 138 -0.72 11.28 12.42
CA SER A 138 -1.86 10.72 13.16
C SER A 138 -1.57 9.27 13.58
N ARG A 139 -0.68 9.07 14.55
CA ARG A 139 -0.40 7.73 15.11
C ARG A 139 -1.29 7.47 16.31
N ILE A 140 -1.67 6.21 16.52
CA ILE A 140 -2.58 5.82 17.61
C ILE A 140 -2.09 6.27 19.01
N PHE A 141 -0.77 6.24 19.24
CA PHE A 141 -0.15 6.60 20.52
C PHE A 141 0.40 8.03 20.56
N ASP A 142 0.11 8.87 19.56
CA ASP A 142 0.47 10.29 19.66
C ASP A 142 -0.53 11.01 20.59
N PRO A 143 -0.10 12.01 21.38
CA PRO A 143 -0.99 12.73 22.30
C PRO A 143 -2.21 13.37 21.62
N LEU A 144 -2.06 13.78 20.36
CA LEU A 144 -3.12 14.34 19.51
C LEU A 144 -3.54 13.37 18.39
N GLY A 145 -3.31 12.07 18.61
CA GLY A 145 -3.65 11.00 17.69
C GLY A 145 -5.16 10.74 17.61
N PRO A 146 -5.56 9.72 16.85
CA PRO A 146 -6.97 9.42 16.57
C PRO A 146 -7.70 8.73 17.75
N VAL A 147 -6.99 8.30 18.78
CA VAL A 147 -7.57 7.60 19.94
C VAL A 147 -7.61 8.55 21.14
N GLY A 148 -8.80 8.68 21.73
CA GLY A 148 -8.98 9.38 23.00
C GLY A 148 -8.56 8.49 24.16
N TRP A 149 -7.34 8.69 24.66
CA TRP A 149 -6.84 8.06 25.87
C TRP A 149 -7.41 8.73 27.12
N LEU A 150 -7.63 7.97 28.19
CA LEU A 150 -8.09 8.50 29.49
C LEU A 150 -7.05 9.43 30.11
N ASN A 151 -5.77 9.07 29.98
CA ASN A 151 -4.62 9.84 30.43
C ASN A 151 -3.34 9.37 29.71
N GLU A 152 -2.22 10.06 29.97
CA GLU A 152 -0.92 9.74 29.36
C GLU A 152 -0.36 8.38 29.83
N GLU A 153 -0.63 7.99 31.07
CA GLU A 153 -0.17 6.73 31.64
C GLU A 153 -0.79 5.53 30.92
N GLU A 154 -2.11 5.52 30.71
CA GLU A 154 -2.81 4.47 29.95
C GLU A 154 -2.26 4.36 28.52
N ARG A 155 -2.06 5.50 27.84
CA ARG A 155 -1.50 5.53 26.49
C ARG A 155 -0.11 4.89 26.44
N ASP A 156 0.75 5.27 27.37
CA ASP A 156 2.15 4.85 27.38
C ASP A 156 2.29 3.38 27.83
N GLU A 157 1.48 2.94 28.78
CA GLU A 157 1.36 1.53 29.18
C GLU A 157 0.87 0.65 28.00
N MET A 158 -0.18 1.08 27.31
CA MET A 158 -0.70 0.36 26.15
C MET A 158 0.32 0.33 25.02
N LYS A 159 1.03 1.44 24.76
CA LYS A 159 2.11 1.49 23.77
C LYS A 159 3.22 0.49 24.11
N ALA A 160 3.69 0.50 25.36
CA ALA A 160 4.74 -0.41 25.81
C ALA A 160 4.32 -1.87 25.69
N PHE A 161 3.08 -2.20 26.06
CA PHE A 161 2.49 -3.52 25.87
C PHE A 161 2.46 -3.93 24.39
N CYS A 162 1.93 -3.05 23.52
CA CYS A 162 1.85 -3.31 22.09
C CYS A 162 3.24 -3.48 21.45
N GLU A 163 4.23 -2.72 21.90
CA GLU A 163 5.60 -2.78 21.41
C GLU A 163 6.29 -4.07 21.83
N ASP A 164 6.18 -4.49 23.11
CA ASP A 164 6.73 -5.77 23.58
C ASP A 164 6.13 -6.95 22.80
N VAL A 165 4.79 -7.01 22.75
CA VAL A 165 4.06 -8.07 22.04
C VAL A 165 4.44 -8.08 20.56
N GLY A 166 4.40 -6.92 19.90
CA GLY A 166 4.73 -6.79 18.49
C GLY A 166 6.18 -7.19 18.18
N TYR A 167 7.12 -6.78 19.03
CA TYR A 167 8.52 -7.19 18.92
C TYR A 167 8.65 -8.71 19.04
N ARG A 168 8.04 -9.34 20.04
CA ARG A 168 8.08 -10.80 20.26
C ARG A 168 7.47 -11.57 19.08
N ILE A 169 6.30 -11.17 18.61
CA ILE A 169 5.61 -11.79 17.47
C ILE A 169 6.49 -11.80 16.20
N LEU A 170 7.25 -10.73 15.96
CA LEU A 170 8.06 -10.59 14.75
C LEU A 170 9.34 -11.42 14.73
N GLU A 171 9.68 -12.15 15.79
CA GLU A 171 10.92 -12.93 15.88
C GLU A 171 11.13 -13.84 14.68
N ARG A 172 10.16 -14.70 14.40
CA ARG A 172 10.25 -15.70 13.32
C ARG A 172 10.37 -15.03 11.95
N ARG A 173 9.57 -13.97 11.71
CA ARG A 173 9.61 -13.20 10.46
C ARG A 173 10.97 -12.51 10.29
N SER A 174 11.49 -11.92 11.38
CA SER A 174 12.79 -11.27 11.42
C SER A 174 13.91 -12.24 11.05
N THR A 175 13.93 -13.42 11.66
CA THR A 175 14.92 -14.48 11.37
C THR A 175 14.79 -14.96 9.93
N ALA A 176 13.58 -15.29 9.47
CA ALA A 176 13.35 -15.80 8.11
C ALA A 176 13.74 -14.79 7.02
N LYS A 177 13.60 -13.49 7.29
CA LYS A 177 13.94 -12.41 6.34
C LYS A 177 15.32 -11.79 6.56
N GLY A 178 16.08 -12.27 7.54
CA GLY A 178 17.39 -11.72 7.89
C GLY A 178 17.34 -10.24 8.32
N TRP A 179 16.28 -9.84 9.03
CA TRP A 179 16.15 -8.46 9.51
C TRP A 179 17.11 -8.18 10.67
N THR A 180 17.59 -6.94 10.75
CA THR A 180 18.30 -6.44 11.93
C THR A 180 17.35 -6.27 13.11
N ASP A 181 17.91 -6.30 14.32
CA ASP A 181 17.14 -6.04 15.55
C ASP A 181 16.44 -4.67 15.49
N GLN A 182 17.15 -3.64 15.00
CA GLN A 182 16.59 -2.32 14.78
C GLN A 182 15.35 -2.35 13.89
N ARG A 183 15.40 -3.07 12.74
CA ARG A 183 14.25 -3.17 11.83
C ARG A 183 13.07 -3.89 12.49
N ARG A 184 13.33 -4.89 13.33
CA ARG A 184 12.31 -5.60 14.11
C ARG A 184 11.63 -4.66 15.10
N ARG A 185 12.40 -3.88 15.87
CA ARG A 185 11.89 -2.86 16.81
C ARG A 185 11.06 -1.79 16.10
N GLU A 186 11.58 -1.22 15.02
CA GLU A 186 10.86 -0.24 14.18
C GLU A 186 9.56 -0.79 13.57
N SER A 187 9.38 -2.12 13.53
CA SER A 187 8.18 -2.76 12.99
C SER A 187 7.24 -3.27 14.07
N ALA A 188 7.58 -3.14 15.36
CA ALA A 188 6.81 -3.69 16.47
C ALA A 188 5.40 -3.08 16.57
N LEU A 189 5.26 -1.79 16.26
CA LEU A 189 3.98 -1.08 16.24
C LEU A 189 3.42 -0.91 14.81
N GLY A 190 3.73 -1.85 13.91
CA GLY A 190 3.43 -1.78 12.48
C GLY A 190 4.66 -1.35 11.67
N PHE A 191 4.74 -1.80 10.42
CA PHE A 191 5.93 -1.64 9.59
C PHE A 191 6.30 -0.17 9.41
N SER A 192 7.60 0.12 9.59
CA SER A 192 8.15 1.48 9.54
C SER A 192 7.49 2.42 10.55
N ASP A 193 7.17 1.88 11.72
CA ASP A 193 6.61 2.58 12.89
C ASP A 193 5.40 3.46 12.56
N ARG A 194 4.49 2.91 11.74
CA ARG A 194 3.32 3.66 11.25
C ARG A 194 2.17 3.71 12.23
N GLN A 195 2.05 2.73 13.12
CA GLN A 195 1.11 2.71 14.25
C GLN A 195 -0.34 3.00 13.85
N ARG A 196 -0.81 2.39 12.76
CA ARG A 196 -2.17 2.60 12.24
C ARG A 196 -3.18 1.67 12.89
N LEU A 197 -4.43 2.10 12.87
CA LEU A 197 -5.62 1.27 13.11
C LEU A 197 -6.43 1.15 11.81
N LEU A 198 -5.79 0.61 10.76
CA LEU A 198 -6.43 0.46 9.45
C LEU A 198 -6.69 -1.02 9.15
N VAL A 199 -7.93 -1.37 8.86
CA VAL A 199 -8.33 -2.75 8.55
C VAL A 199 -9.30 -2.70 7.39
N PHE A 200 -9.03 -3.47 6.34
CA PHE A 200 -9.99 -3.72 5.27
C PHE A 200 -10.64 -5.08 5.46
N PRO A 201 -11.90 -5.28 5.01
CA PRO A 201 -12.59 -6.57 5.13
C PRO A 201 -11.85 -7.76 4.48
N TYR A 202 -10.94 -7.47 3.54
CA TYR A 202 -10.23 -8.44 2.72
C TYR A 202 -8.71 -8.43 2.91
N ASN A 203 -8.16 -7.49 3.69
CA ASN A 203 -6.71 -7.35 3.90
C ASN A 203 -6.44 -6.45 5.12
N VAL A 204 -5.37 -6.75 5.87
CA VAL A 204 -4.86 -5.84 6.92
C VAL A 204 -3.50 -5.29 6.50
N PRO A 205 -3.38 -3.98 6.27
CA PRO A 205 -2.09 -3.40 5.90
C PRO A 205 -1.05 -3.57 7.00
N LYS A 206 0.20 -3.86 6.62
CA LYS A 206 1.30 -4.11 7.57
C LYS A 206 1.72 -2.88 8.38
N SER A 207 1.21 -1.69 8.04
CA SER A 207 1.34 -0.46 8.83
C SER A 207 0.44 -0.43 10.06
N THR A 208 -0.56 -1.31 10.11
CA THR A 208 -1.42 -1.49 11.27
C THR A 208 -0.63 -2.12 12.41
N LEU A 209 -1.01 -1.82 13.66
CA LEU A 209 -0.37 -2.39 14.84
C LEU A 209 -0.14 -3.89 14.67
N THR A 210 1.12 -4.32 14.83
CA THR A 210 1.55 -5.68 14.46
C THR A 210 0.79 -6.77 15.21
N LEU A 211 0.50 -6.55 16.49
CA LEU A 211 -0.28 -7.49 17.30
C LEU A 211 -1.69 -7.77 16.75
N LEU A 212 -2.24 -6.90 15.89
CA LEU A 212 -3.59 -7.05 15.37
C LEU A 212 -3.68 -7.99 14.17
N TRP A 213 -2.58 -8.29 13.49
CA TRP A 213 -2.60 -9.05 12.23
C TRP A 213 -1.52 -10.14 12.11
N GLU A 214 -0.40 -10.03 12.83
CA GLU A 214 0.66 -11.03 12.74
C GLU A 214 0.44 -12.15 13.77
N ARG A 215 0.49 -13.40 13.31
CA ARG A 215 0.42 -14.58 14.17
C ARG A 215 1.81 -15.01 14.61
N SER A 216 1.93 -15.44 15.86
CA SER A 216 3.09 -16.16 16.35
C SER A 216 2.71 -17.55 16.85
N SER A 217 3.44 -18.55 16.37
CA SER A 217 3.37 -19.95 16.78
C SER A 217 4.80 -20.40 17.12
N GLY A 218 5.08 -20.64 18.40
CA GLY A 218 6.42 -20.92 18.93
C GLY A 218 6.43 -20.69 20.44
N ASP A 219 7.59 -20.32 21.00
CA ASP A 219 7.76 -20.03 22.43
C ASP A 219 6.86 -18.90 22.93
N PHE A 220 6.51 -17.98 22.03
CA PHE A 220 5.46 -16.99 22.25
C PHE A 220 4.27 -17.28 21.33
N HIS A 221 3.15 -17.73 21.91
CA HIS A 221 1.92 -17.93 21.15
C HIS A 221 1.09 -16.64 21.13
N TRP A 222 0.79 -16.15 19.92
CA TRP A 222 -0.13 -15.04 19.71
C TRP A 222 -1.11 -15.32 18.58
N ASN A 223 -2.40 -15.15 18.83
CA ASN A 223 -3.44 -15.19 17.83
C ASN A 223 -3.96 -13.77 17.58
N PRO A 224 -3.78 -13.22 16.37
CA PRO A 224 -4.19 -11.86 16.06
C PRO A 224 -5.72 -11.78 15.94
N LEU A 225 -6.26 -10.59 16.19
CA LEU A 225 -7.69 -10.31 16.04
C LEU A 225 -8.14 -10.42 14.59
N PHE A 226 -7.31 -9.93 13.66
CA PHE A 226 -7.59 -9.98 12.23
C PHE A 226 -6.71 -11.02 11.54
N PRO A 227 -7.24 -11.76 10.56
CA PRO A 227 -6.43 -12.67 9.77
C PRO A 227 -5.41 -11.88 8.96
N GLY A 228 -4.12 -12.11 9.21
CA GLY A 228 -3.09 -11.75 8.26
C GLY A 228 -3.23 -12.63 7.01
N PHE A 229 -3.54 -12.02 5.87
CA PHE A 229 -3.41 -12.68 4.58
C PHE A 229 -1.98 -12.40 4.07
N ASP A 230 -1.10 -13.39 4.17
CA ASP A 230 0.21 -13.38 3.50
C ASP A 230 0.12 -14.17 2.18
#